data_AF-A0A9E2IPZ0-F1
#
_entry.id   AF-A0A9E2IPZ0-F1
#
_cell.length_a   1.000
_cell.length_b   1.000
_cell.length_c   1.000
_cell.angle_alpha   90.00
_cell.angle_beta   90.00
_cell.angle_gamma   90.00
#
_symmetry.space_group_name_H-M   'P 1'
#
loop_
_entity.id
_entity.type
_entity.pdbx_description
1 polymer ?
#
loop_
_entity_poly.entity_id
_entity_poly.type
_entity_poly.pdbx_seq_one_letter_code
_entity_poly.pdbx_strand_id
1 'polypeptide(L)'
;GFVVHLNYKNPWLSPFDEFQRFKTHPAIRGTFDGAKRISYGARAITEGGFQSVPKLCFPGGALIGCSAGFVNVPRIKGSHNAVLSGMLAAEHVADAIAGGRANDELASYEAAWRDTDIGKDLKKVRNVKPLWSRFGTIIGVGLGGLDMWLNTLFGVSPFGTMKHGKADFQSLEPASQHEKIVYPKADGVLTFDKLSSVFLSNTNHEEDQPVHLQVADMELQKRSEHDVFGGPSTRYCPAAVYEWVDADGNAAADPSAKDVTFVINAQNCVHCKTCDIKDPNQNINWVPPQGGEGPVYPNM
;
A
#
# COMPACT_ATOMS: atom_id res chain seq x y z
N GLY A 1 -5.15 0.84 13.85
CA GLY A 1 -5.10 0.40 12.45
C GLY A 1 -4.34 -0.91 12.36
N PHE A 2 -4.10 -1.39 11.15
CA PHE A 2 -3.36 -2.63 10.88
C PHE A 2 -2.63 -2.50 9.54
N VAL A 3 -1.47 -3.14 9.41
CA VAL A 3 -0.67 -3.12 8.19
C VAL A 3 -0.43 -4.55 7.74
N VAL A 4 -0.62 -4.78 6.44
CA VAL A 4 -0.24 -6.03 5.78
C VAL A 4 0.71 -5.67 4.65
N HIS A 5 1.89 -6.30 4.65
CA HIS A 5 2.85 -6.14 3.56
C HIS A 5 2.29 -6.74 2.28
N LEU A 6 2.27 -5.98 1.19
CA LEU A 6 1.73 -6.44 -0.09
C LEU A 6 2.58 -7.54 -0.75
N ASN A 7 3.70 -7.96 -0.15
CA ASN A 7 4.46 -9.14 -0.58
C ASN A 7 3.90 -10.48 -0.03
N TYR A 8 2.67 -10.52 0.49
CA TYR A 8 2.03 -11.76 0.94
C TYR A 8 1.71 -12.71 -0.24
N LYS A 9 1.78 -14.01 0.03
CA LYS A 9 1.66 -15.08 -0.99
C LYS A 9 0.25 -15.62 -1.15
N ASN A 10 -0.46 -15.83 -0.05
CA ASN A 10 -1.78 -16.45 -0.05
C ASN A 10 -2.83 -15.50 -0.65
N PRO A 11 -3.42 -15.81 -1.83
CA PRO A 11 -4.38 -14.93 -2.47
C PRO A 11 -5.74 -14.89 -1.75
N TRP A 12 -5.98 -15.78 -0.78
CA TRP A 12 -7.19 -15.80 0.07
C TRP A 12 -7.12 -14.83 1.25
N LEU A 13 -5.96 -14.21 1.49
CA LEU A 13 -5.79 -13.21 2.54
C LEU A 13 -6.54 -11.92 2.18
N SER A 14 -7.35 -11.41 3.11
CA SER A 14 -7.90 -10.06 3.02
C SER A 14 -7.30 -9.17 4.12
N PRO A 15 -6.54 -8.11 3.77
CA PRO A 15 -6.01 -7.17 4.75
C PRO A 15 -7.09 -6.49 5.60
N PHE A 16 -8.27 -6.25 5.01
CA PHE A 16 -9.41 -5.72 5.74
C PHE A 16 -9.90 -6.71 6.81
N ASP A 17 -10.14 -7.96 6.43
CA ASP A 17 -10.67 -8.96 7.36
C ASP A 17 -9.64 -9.36 8.43
N GLU A 18 -8.34 -9.35 8.11
CA GLU A 18 -7.28 -9.49 9.12
C GLU A 18 -7.31 -8.34 10.14
N PHE A 19 -7.56 -7.10 9.71
CA PHE A 19 -7.74 -5.99 10.64
C PHE A 19 -8.98 -6.17 11.52
N GLN A 20 -10.10 -6.63 10.95
CA GLN A 20 -11.29 -6.94 11.75
C GLN A 20 -11.00 -8.05 12.77
N ARG A 21 -10.37 -9.14 12.34
CA ARG A 21 -9.96 -10.27 13.18
C ARG A 21 -8.97 -9.83 14.28
N PHE A 22 -8.01 -8.96 13.98
CA PHE A 22 -7.05 -8.47 14.97
C PHE A 22 -7.73 -7.85 16.19
N LYS A 23 -8.83 -7.12 15.99
CA LYS A 23 -9.58 -6.48 17.09
C LYS A 23 -10.21 -7.48 18.05
N THR A 24 -10.45 -8.72 17.64
CA THR A 24 -11.05 -9.75 18.50
C THR A 24 -10.04 -10.42 19.43
N HIS A 25 -8.74 -10.16 19.25
CA HIS A 25 -7.68 -10.71 20.09
C HIS A 25 -7.93 -10.37 21.58
N PRO A 26 -7.80 -11.32 22.54
CA PRO A 26 -8.14 -11.10 23.94
C PRO A 26 -7.47 -9.89 24.59
N ALA A 27 -6.21 -9.63 24.24
CA ALA A 27 -5.46 -8.47 24.74
C ALA A 27 -5.90 -7.12 24.14
N ILE A 28 -6.68 -7.13 23.06
CA ILE A 28 -7.09 -5.93 22.32
C ILE A 28 -8.58 -5.63 22.53
N ARG A 29 -9.44 -6.66 22.45
CA ARG A 29 -10.92 -6.52 22.43
C ARG A 29 -11.47 -5.59 23.52
N GLY A 30 -10.99 -5.71 24.76
CA GLY A 30 -11.48 -4.92 25.89
C GLY A 30 -11.19 -3.42 25.79
N THR A 31 -10.24 -3.02 24.94
CA THR A 31 -9.95 -1.60 24.65
C THR A 31 -11.13 -0.90 23.97
N PHE A 32 -11.99 -1.66 23.30
CA PHE A 32 -13.12 -1.13 22.53
C PHE A 32 -14.46 -1.26 23.25
N ASP A 33 -14.49 -1.72 24.50
CA ASP A 33 -15.74 -1.89 25.26
C ASP A 33 -16.41 -0.52 25.45
N GLY A 34 -17.64 -0.39 24.94
CA GLY A 34 -18.39 0.87 24.94
C GLY A 34 -17.89 1.93 23.94
N ALA A 35 -16.87 1.64 23.15
CA ALA A 35 -16.36 2.56 22.14
C ALA A 35 -17.26 2.60 20.89
N LYS A 36 -17.23 3.74 20.19
CA LYS A 36 -17.91 3.92 18.91
C LYS A 36 -16.88 4.14 17.81
N ARG A 37 -16.98 3.36 16.73
CA ARG A 37 -16.23 3.61 15.49
C ARG A 37 -16.79 4.84 14.80
N ILE A 38 -15.96 5.87 14.59
CA ILE A 38 -16.38 7.15 14.00
C ILE A 38 -15.86 7.38 12.58
N SER A 39 -14.82 6.66 12.15
CA SER A 39 -14.22 6.84 10.83
C SER A 39 -13.49 5.57 10.38
N TYR A 40 -13.27 5.45 9.07
CA TYR A 40 -12.49 4.39 8.44
C TYR A 40 -11.73 4.93 7.23
N GLY A 41 -10.51 4.44 7.01
CA GLY A 41 -9.69 4.77 5.86
C GLY A 41 -8.65 3.70 5.61
N ALA A 42 -8.11 3.72 4.40
CA ALA A 42 -7.04 2.81 3.99
C ALA A 42 -6.08 3.49 3.02
N ARG A 43 -4.79 3.17 3.14
CA ARG A 43 -3.74 3.70 2.25
C ARG A 43 -2.61 2.69 2.11
N ALA A 44 -2.05 2.57 0.91
CA ALA A 44 -0.75 1.94 0.73
C ALA A 44 0.35 2.82 1.30
N ILE A 45 1.36 2.19 1.90
CA ILE A 45 2.54 2.84 2.47
C ILE A 45 3.77 2.20 1.83
N THR A 46 4.75 2.99 1.42
CA THR A 46 5.98 2.46 0.84
C THR A 46 6.85 1.81 1.91
N GLU A 47 7.38 0.63 1.61
CA GLU A 47 8.28 -0.06 2.54
C GLU A 47 9.63 -0.45 1.93
N GLY A 48 9.90 0.00 0.70
CA GLY A 48 11.16 -0.25 0.02
C GLY A 48 12.37 0.44 0.67
N GLY A 49 12.16 1.60 1.30
CA GLY A 49 13.19 2.33 2.03
C GLY A 49 14.37 2.76 1.14
N PHE A 50 15.55 2.90 1.76
CA PHE A 50 16.75 3.47 1.14
C PHE A 50 17.11 2.88 -0.24
N GLN A 51 16.89 1.58 -0.45
CA GLN A 51 17.25 0.87 -1.67
C GLN A 51 16.26 1.07 -2.82
N SER A 52 15.06 1.57 -2.52
CA SER A 52 13.98 1.73 -3.50
C SER A 52 13.72 3.19 -3.86
N VAL A 53 14.51 4.13 -3.31
CA VAL A 53 14.43 5.54 -3.72
C VAL A 53 14.91 5.65 -5.17
N PRO A 54 14.06 6.10 -6.11
CA PRO A 54 14.44 6.25 -7.51
C PRO A 54 15.32 7.49 -7.71
N LYS A 55 15.70 7.77 -8.95
CA LYS A 55 16.16 9.11 -9.33
C LYS A 55 15.03 10.11 -9.04
N LEU A 56 15.35 11.17 -8.32
CA LEU A 56 14.36 12.13 -7.82
C LEU A 56 14.09 13.28 -8.78
N CYS A 57 14.97 13.55 -9.74
CA CYS A 57 14.86 14.71 -10.62
C CYS A 57 14.75 14.32 -12.08
N PHE A 58 14.02 15.15 -12.82
CA PHE A 58 13.95 15.14 -14.28
C PHE A 58 13.77 16.58 -14.79
N PRO A 59 13.97 16.86 -16.09
CA PRO A 59 13.78 18.20 -16.62
C PRO A 59 12.39 18.75 -16.30
N GLY A 60 12.33 19.84 -15.54
CA GLY A 60 11.08 20.50 -15.15
C GLY A 60 10.33 19.88 -13.94
N GLY A 61 10.89 18.89 -13.23
CA GLY A 61 10.22 18.33 -12.06
C GLY A 61 11.08 17.52 -11.10
N ALA A 62 10.50 17.23 -9.94
CA ALA A 62 11.13 16.45 -8.88
C ALA A 62 10.13 15.60 -8.09
N LEU A 63 10.60 14.48 -7.55
CA LEU A 63 9.88 13.61 -6.63
C LEU A 63 10.26 13.95 -5.19
N ILE A 64 9.23 14.10 -4.34
CA ILE A 64 9.37 14.36 -2.90
C ILE A 64 8.43 13.43 -2.11
N GLY A 65 8.62 13.37 -0.79
CA GLY A 65 7.72 12.66 0.11
C GLY A 65 7.65 11.15 -0.10
N CYS A 66 6.49 10.58 0.18
CA CYS A 66 6.26 9.15 -0.01
C CYS A 66 6.25 8.75 -1.49
N SER A 67 6.06 9.70 -2.43
CA SER A 67 6.22 9.41 -3.86
C SER A 67 7.67 9.04 -4.20
N ALA A 68 8.64 9.63 -3.50
CA ALA A 68 10.05 9.26 -3.59
C ALA A 68 10.40 8.01 -2.74
N GLY A 69 9.49 7.52 -1.91
CA GLY A 69 9.69 6.34 -1.06
C GLY A 69 10.39 6.63 0.29
N PHE A 70 10.35 7.88 0.78
CA PHE A 70 11.06 8.28 2.01
C PHE A 70 10.40 7.86 3.33
N VAL A 71 9.97 6.60 3.45
CA VAL A 71 9.37 6.05 4.67
C VAL A 71 10.38 5.24 5.46
N ASN A 72 10.50 5.54 6.76
CA ASN A 72 11.21 4.71 7.73
C ASN A 72 10.26 3.63 8.27
N VAL A 73 10.36 2.43 7.69
CA VAL A 73 9.43 1.31 7.95
C VAL A 73 9.42 0.86 9.41
N PRO A 74 10.57 0.61 10.07
CA PRO A 74 10.54 0.12 11.45
C PRO A 74 9.94 1.11 12.44
N ARG A 75 10.03 2.42 12.15
CA ARG A 75 9.40 3.48 12.95
C ARG A 75 7.95 3.75 12.55
N ILE A 76 7.50 3.23 11.40
CA ILE A 76 6.23 3.56 10.74
C ILE A 76 6.08 5.09 10.59
N LYS A 77 7.15 5.75 10.12
CA LYS A 77 7.21 7.20 9.98
C LYS A 77 7.78 7.62 8.63
N GLY A 78 7.02 8.42 7.88
CA GLY A 78 7.48 9.07 6.66
C GLY A 78 7.18 10.56 6.59
N SER A 79 6.34 11.09 7.48
CA SER A 79 5.90 12.49 7.45
C SER A 79 7.05 13.47 7.64
N HIS A 80 7.97 13.20 8.58
CA HIS A 80 9.14 14.06 8.81
C HIS A 80 10.06 14.09 7.58
N ASN A 81 10.37 12.94 6.99
CA ASN A 81 11.20 12.88 5.78
C ASN A 81 10.47 13.51 4.58
N ALA A 82 9.15 13.42 4.51
CA ALA A 82 8.39 14.07 3.45
C ALA A 82 8.47 15.59 3.54
N VAL A 83 8.30 16.16 4.74
CA VAL A 83 8.48 17.60 4.98
C VAL A 83 9.92 18.02 4.67
N LEU A 84 10.92 17.30 5.20
CA LEU A 84 12.33 17.58 4.92
C LEU A 84 12.65 17.53 3.42
N SER A 85 12.10 16.58 2.67
CA SER A 85 12.33 16.49 1.22
C SER A 85 11.69 17.66 0.46
N GLY A 86 10.54 18.15 0.91
CA GLY A 86 9.91 19.34 0.35
C GLY A 86 10.74 20.60 0.61
N MET A 87 11.26 20.76 1.83
CA MET A 87 12.17 21.86 2.18
C MET A 87 13.46 21.81 1.35
N LEU A 88 14.11 20.65 1.28
CA LEU A 88 15.34 20.46 0.51
C LEU A 88 15.14 20.74 -0.98
N ALA A 89 14.05 20.24 -1.56
CA ALA A 89 13.73 20.52 -2.96
C ALA A 89 13.48 22.02 -3.19
N ALA A 90 12.77 22.70 -2.27
CA ALA A 90 12.50 24.13 -2.38
C ALA A 90 13.78 24.99 -2.31
N GLU A 91 14.73 24.64 -1.43
CA GLU A 91 16.04 25.31 -1.34
C GLU A 91 16.80 25.21 -2.68
N HIS A 92 16.91 24.01 -3.26
CA HIS A 92 17.59 23.82 -4.53
C HIS A 92 16.86 24.47 -5.72
N VAL A 93 15.51 24.53 -5.70
CA VAL A 93 14.72 25.28 -6.69
C VAL A 93 15.00 26.77 -6.58
N ALA A 94 15.04 27.32 -5.37
CA ALA A 94 15.31 28.74 -5.15
C ALA A 94 16.71 29.13 -5.67
N ASP A 95 17.74 28.32 -5.36
CA ASP A 95 19.10 28.51 -5.88
C ASP A 95 19.15 28.47 -7.40
N ALA A 96 18.44 27.52 -8.03
CA ALA A 96 18.39 27.40 -9.48
C ALA A 96 17.74 28.63 -10.13
N ILE A 97 16.63 29.12 -9.57
CA ILE A 97 15.94 30.33 -10.04
C ILE A 97 16.84 31.57 -9.86
N ALA A 98 17.50 31.71 -8.72
CA ALA A 98 18.42 32.81 -8.45
C ALA A 98 19.62 32.81 -9.41
N GLY A 99 20.08 31.62 -9.82
CA GLY A 99 21.10 31.43 -10.86
C GLY A 99 20.61 31.62 -12.30
N GLY A 100 19.34 32.00 -12.52
CA GLY A 100 18.75 32.22 -13.84
C GLY A 100 18.49 30.94 -14.64
N ARG A 101 18.45 29.77 -13.98
CA ARG A 101 18.17 28.48 -14.63
C ARG A 101 16.67 28.33 -14.91
N ALA A 102 16.35 27.60 -15.98
CA ALA A 102 14.97 27.28 -16.36
C ALA A 102 14.91 26.00 -17.20
N ASN A 103 13.78 25.28 -17.12
CA ASN A 103 13.47 24.09 -17.93
C ASN A 103 14.53 22.97 -17.87
N ASP A 104 15.27 22.86 -16.76
CA ASP A 104 16.35 21.89 -16.61
C ASP A 104 16.14 20.97 -15.39
N GLU A 105 17.16 20.17 -15.07
CA GLU A 105 17.12 19.19 -13.99
C GLU A 105 17.83 19.70 -12.72
N LEU A 106 17.21 19.48 -11.56
CA LEU A 106 17.75 19.80 -10.23
C LEU A 106 18.78 18.76 -9.74
N ALA A 107 19.86 18.56 -10.50
CA ALA A 107 20.90 17.56 -10.17
C ALA A 107 21.51 17.71 -8.76
N SER A 108 21.55 18.92 -8.22
CA SER A 108 22.01 19.19 -6.85
C SER A 108 21.12 18.54 -5.78
N TYR A 109 19.80 18.54 -5.96
CA TYR A 109 18.86 17.87 -5.04
C TYR A 109 19.04 16.35 -5.06
N GLU A 110 19.17 15.75 -6.26
CA GLU A 110 19.46 14.31 -6.40
C GLU A 110 20.77 13.92 -5.71
N ALA A 111 21.81 14.76 -5.83
CA ALA A 111 23.09 14.50 -5.21
C ALA A 111 23.05 14.65 -3.67
N ALA A 112 22.29 15.63 -3.16
CA ALA A 112 22.36 16.02 -1.76
C ALA A 112 21.62 15.08 -0.79
N TRP A 113 20.45 14.55 -1.17
CA TRP A 113 19.51 13.97 -0.20
C TRP A 113 20.11 12.83 0.66
N ARG A 114 21.06 12.07 0.12
CA ARG A 114 21.71 10.92 0.80
C ARG A 114 22.55 11.34 2.00
N ASP A 115 23.09 12.56 1.99
CA ASP A 115 23.94 13.09 3.06
C ASP A 115 23.15 13.93 4.08
N THR A 116 21.87 14.19 3.81
CA THR A 116 20.94 14.86 4.72
C THR A 116 20.39 13.91 5.80
N ASP A 117 19.56 14.45 6.69
CA ASP A 117 18.87 13.68 7.70
C ASP A 117 17.95 12.59 7.11
N ILE A 118 17.43 12.80 5.89
CA ILE A 118 16.63 11.80 5.17
C ILE A 118 17.48 10.56 4.87
N GLY A 119 18.61 10.75 4.21
CA GLY A 119 19.52 9.66 3.86
C GLY A 119 20.07 8.95 5.10
N LYS A 120 20.43 9.70 6.14
CA LYS A 120 20.91 9.13 7.42
C LYS A 120 19.84 8.34 8.16
N ASP A 121 18.59 8.80 8.18
CA ASP A 121 17.44 8.11 8.80
C ASP A 121 17.16 6.78 8.10
N LEU A 122 17.09 6.79 6.77
CA LEU A 122 16.77 5.59 5.98
C LEU A 122 17.94 4.59 5.91
N LYS A 123 19.18 5.08 5.83
CA LYS A 123 20.37 4.22 5.73
C LYS A 123 20.52 3.33 6.96
N LYS A 124 20.20 3.82 8.17
CA LYS A 124 20.31 3.05 9.41
C LYS A 124 19.37 1.84 9.47
N VAL A 125 18.22 1.91 8.80
CA VAL A 125 17.16 0.89 8.86
C VAL A 125 17.04 0.07 7.58
N ARG A 126 17.91 0.31 6.60
CA ARG A 126 17.80 -0.20 5.22
C ARG A 126 17.61 -1.72 5.12
N ASN A 127 18.21 -2.51 6.00
CA ASN A 127 18.13 -3.97 5.89
C ASN A 127 16.95 -4.61 6.63
N VAL A 128 16.15 -3.85 7.41
CA VAL A 128 15.08 -4.45 8.22
C VAL A 128 14.03 -5.15 7.36
N LYS A 129 13.47 -4.46 6.35
CA LYS A 129 12.44 -5.05 5.47
C LYS A 129 12.98 -6.19 4.57
N PRO A 130 14.18 -6.10 3.97
CA PRO A 130 14.79 -7.23 3.27
C PRO A 130 14.99 -8.47 4.15
N LEU A 131 15.50 -8.29 5.38
CA LEU A 131 15.71 -9.39 6.33
C LEU A 131 14.39 -10.04 6.75
N TRP A 132 13.39 -9.21 7.08
CA TRP A 132 12.04 -9.68 7.39
C TRP A 132 11.45 -10.50 6.24
N SER A 133 11.52 -9.98 5.02
CA SER A 133 10.92 -10.64 3.86
C SER A 133 11.61 -11.97 3.51
N ARG A 134 12.92 -12.10 3.80
CA ARG A 134 13.69 -13.31 3.49
C ARG A 134 13.61 -14.39 4.56
N PHE A 135 13.56 -14.01 5.83
CA PHE A 135 13.64 -14.94 6.96
C PHE A 135 12.37 -15.02 7.81
N GLY A 136 11.29 -14.35 7.38
CA GLY A 136 10.02 -14.30 8.09
C GLY A 136 10.06 -13.40 9.32
N THR A 137 8.92 -13.31 10.02
CA THR A 137 8.74 -12.34 11.11
C THR A 137 9.69 -12.56 12.29
N ILE A 138 9.83 -13.78 12.79
CA ILE A 138 10.61 -14.01 14.02
C ILE A 138 12.10 -13.79 13.78
N ILE A 139 12.68 -14.52 12.83
CA ILE A 139 14.13 -14.47 12.56
C ILE A 139 14.49 -13.15 11.86
N GLY A 140 13.72 -12.74 10.86
CA GLY A 140 14.02 -11.56 10.06
C GLY A 140 13.91 -10.25 10.84
N VAL A 141 12.93 -10.11 11.75
CA VAL A 141 12.86 -8.93 12.63
C VAL A 141 14.00 -8.94 13.64
N GLY A 142 14.36 -10.11 14.20
CA GLY A 142 15.51 -10.22 15.10
C GLY A 142 16.82 -9.79 14.44
N LEU A 143 17.10 -10.29 13.23
CA LEU A 143 18.29 -9.89 12.45
C LEU A 143 18.23 -8.42 12.03
N GLY A 144 17.05 -7.92 11.66
CA GLY A 144 16.84 -6.50 11.34
C GLY A 144 17.13 -5.59 12.53
N GLY A 145 16.69 -5.99 13.73
CA GLY A 145 16.99 -5.30 14.98
C GLY A 145 18.49 -5.26 15.27
N LEU A 146 19.18 -6.39 15.12
CA LEU A 146 20.63 -6.48 15.28
C LEU A 146 21.38 -5.56 14.32
N ASP A 147 21.07 -5.61 13.01
CA ASP A 147 21.72 -4.77 12.00
C ASP A 147 21.49 -3.27 12.28
N MET A 148 20.26 -2.90 12.61
CA MET A 148 19.89 -1.52 12.94
C MET A 148 20.62 -1.02 14.20
N TRP A 149 20.74 -1.85 15.24
CA TRP A 149 21.46 -1.50 16.48
C TRP A 149 22.95 -1.32 16.22
N LEU A 150 23.59 -2.24 15.49
CA LEU A 150 25.00 -2.10 15.12
C LEU A 150 25.24 -0.85 14.26
N ASN A 151 24.32 -0.53 13.35
CA ASN A 151 24.44 0.67 12.53
C ASN A 151 24.28 1.94 13.35
N THR A 152 23.38 1.93 14.34
CA THR A 152 23.10 3.09 15.20
C THR A 152 24.24 3.34 16.21
N LEU A 153 24.78 2.27 16.81
CA LEU A 153 25.80 2.38 17.87
C LEU A 153 27.23 2.49 17.32
N PHE A 154 27.54 1.79 16.22
CA PHE A 154 28.90 1.65 15.72
C PHE A 154 29.07 2.06 14.25
N GLY A 155 27.99 2.42 13.55
CA GLY A 155 28.04 2.76 12.12
C GLY A 155 28.26 1.55 11.21
N VAL A 156 28.25 0.33 11.74
CA VAL A 156 28.54 -0.90 11.00
C VAL A 156 27.25 -1.62 10.62
N SER A 157 27.22 -2.28 9.47
CA SER A 157 26.14 -3.19 9.09
C SER A 157 26.77 -4.50 8.62
N PRO A 158 26.62 -5.62 9.35
CA PRO A 158 27.22 -6.91 8.98
C PRO A 158 26.68 -7.45 7.64
N PHE A 159 25.53 -6.96 7.18
CA PHE A 159 24.89 -7.42 5.95
C PHE A 159 25.09 -6.45 4.76
N GLY A 160 25.85 -5.37 4.93
CA GLY A 160 26.02 -4.35 3.89
C GLY A 160 24.71 -3.67 3.53
N THR A 161 24.34 -3.64 2.25
CA THR A 161 23.02 -3.16 1.79
C THR A 161 22.34 -4.28 1.03
N MET A 162 21.33 -4.89 1.64
CA MET A 162 20.56 -5.98 1.04
C MET A 162 19.57 -5.44 0.01
N LYS A 163 19.31 -6.23 -1.04
CA LYS A 163 18.26 -5.93 -2.03
C LYS A 163 16.94 -6.57 -1.61
N HIS A 164 15.84 -5.96 -2.04
CA HIS A 164 14.54 -6.62 -2.05
C HIS A 164 14.51 -7.76 -3.08
N GLY A 165 13.58 -8.70 -2.89
CA GLY A 165 13.39 -9.82 -3.80
C GLY A 165 12.49 -9.44 -4.98
N LYS A 166 11.35 -10.10 -5.08
CA LYS A 166 10.33 -9.85 -6.11
C LYS A 166 9.55 -8.57 -5.83
N ALA A 167 8.95 -8.00 -6.87
CA ALA A 167 7.92 -6.97 -6.70
C ALA A 167 6.66 -7.56 -6.03
N ASP A 168 5.86 -6.72 -5.37
CA ASP A 168 4.71 -7.17 -4.57
C ASP A 168 3.65 -7.88 -5.42
N PHE A 169 3.38 -7.43 -6.64
CA PHE A 169 2.45 -8.12 -7.56
C PHE A 169 2.92 -9.54 -7.94
N GLN A 170 4.23 -9.78 -7.98
CA GLN A 170 4.82 -11.08 -8.32
C GLN A 170 4.89 -12.06 -7.15
N SER A 171 4.40 -11.66 -5.97
CA SER A 171 4.51 -12.45 -4.75
C SER A 171 3.37 -13.43 -4.53
N LEU A 172 2.21 -13.24 -5.18
CA LEU A 172 1.09 -14.17 -5.09
C LEU A 172 1.47 -15.52 -5.71
N GLU A 173 1.05 -16.59 -5.05
CA GLU A 173 1.10 -17.95 -5.58
C GLU A 173 -0.33 -18.35 -6.00
N PRO A 174 -0.50 -19.28 -6.96
CA PRO A 174 -1.82 -19.73 -7.40
C PRO A 174 -2.71 -20.16 -6.24
N ALA A 175 -4.01 -19.88 -6.35
CA ALA A 175 -4.98 -20.14 -5.29
C ALA A 175 -5.07 -21.63 -4.89
N SER A 176 -4.77 -22.53 -5.82
CA SER A 176 -4.69 -23.98 -5.58
C SER A 176 -3.55 -24.41 -4.67
N GLN A 177 -2.55 -23.55 -4.43
CA GLN A 177 -1.40 -23.82 -3.55
C GLN A 177 -1.64 -23.37 -2.10
N HIS A 178 -2.80 -22.78 -1.81
CA HIS A 178 -3.11 -22.22 -0.50
C HIS A 178 -4.50 -22.61 -0.02
N GLU A 179 -4.62 -22.81 1.28
CA GLU A 179 -5.91 -22.98 1.94
C GLU A 179 -6.68 -21.66 1.94
N LYS A 180 -7.99 -21.76 1.63
CA LYS A 180 -8.94 -20.65 1.76
C LYS A 180 -9.00 -20.21 3.22
N ILE A 181 -8.88 -18.91 3.47
CA ILE A 181 -9.02 -18.35 4.82
C ILE A 181 -10.48 -18.00 5.06
N VAL A 182 -11.08 -18.62 6.08
CA VAL A 182 -12.46 -18.34 6.49
C VAL A 182 -12.44 -17.29 7.59
N TYR A 183 -12.87 -16.07 7.27
CA TYR A 183 -13.01 -14.99 8.24
C TYR A 183 -14.40 -15.05 8.92
N PRO A 184 -14.48 -14.85 10.25
CA PRO A 184 -15.75 -14.75 10.94
C PRO A 184 -16.60 -13.61 10.39
N LYS A 185 -17.93 -13.79 10.41
CA LYS A 185 -18.86 -12.70 10.09
C LYS A 185 -18.69 -11.56 11.10
N ALA A 186 -18.80 -10.32 10.61
CA ALA A 186 -18.80 -9.14 11.44
C ALA A 186 -19.99 -9.16 12.43
N ASP A 187 -19.73 -8.76 13.67
CA ASP A 187 -20.75 -8.67 14.74
C ASP A 187 -21.48 -7.32 14.77
N GLY A 188 -21.01 -6.32 14.01
CA GLY A 188 -21.57 -4.98 13.97
C GLY A 188 -21.28 -4.12 15.21
N VAL A 189 -20.47 -4.63 16.16
CA VAL A 189 -20.12 -3.96 17.41
C VAL A 189 -18.60 -3.75 17.50
N LEU A 190 -17.83 -4.83 17.46
CA LEU A 190 -16.38 -4.79 17.47
C LEU A 190 -15.81 -4.91 16.05
N THR A 191 -16.45 -5.71 15.22
CA THR A 191 -16.07 -6.02 13.84
C THR A 191 -17.17 -5.59 12.88
N PHE A 192 -16.78 -5.17 11.68
CA PHE A 192 -17.69 -4.53 10.73
C PHE A 192 -17.37 -5.00 9.31
N ASP A 193 -18.38 -5.00 8.46
CA ASP A 193 -18.24 -5.29 7.03
C ASP A 193 -17.59 -4.12 6.26
N LYS A 194 -17.14 -4.39 5.02
CA LYS A 194 -16.48 -3.39 4.17
C LYS A 194 -17.40 -2.22 3.83
N LEU A 195 -18.66 -2.46 3.49
CA LEU A 195 -19.56 -1.39 3.03
C LEU A 195 -19.90 -0.40 4.14
N SER A 196 -20.20 -0.88 5.36
CA SER A 196 -20.38 0.00 6.52
C SER A 196 -19.11 0.75 6.89
N SER A 197 -17.93 0.20 6.55
CA SER A 197 -16.65 0.87 6.72
C SER A 197 -16.44 1.97 5.68
N VAL A 198 -16.72 1.68 4.40
CA VAL A 198 -16.64 2.65 3.29
C VAL A 198 -17.56 3.85 3.57
N PHE A 199 -18.75 3.63 4.09
CA PHE A 199 -19.64 4.71 4.51
C PHE A 199 -18.96 5.68 5.50
N LEU A 200 -18.18 5.16 6.46
CA LEU A 200 -17.43 5.98 7.43
C LEU A 200 -16.13 6.61 6.88
N SER A 201 -15.74 6.30 5.64
CA SER A 201 -14.71 7.04 4.92
C SER A 201 -15.25 8.30 4.26
N ASN A 202 -16.59 8.43 4.20
CA ASN A 202 -17.30 9.52 3.53
C ASN A 202 -16.77 9.75 2.09
N THR A 203 -16.40 8.65 1.42
CA THR A 203 -15.93 8.67 0.04
C THR A 203 -17.10 8.84 -0.91
N ASN A 204 -16.92 9.65 -1.94
CA ASN A 204 -17.93 9.88 -2.96
C ASN A 204 -17.29 10.22 -4.30
N HIS A 205 -17.96 9.85 -5.39
CA HIS A 205 -17.61 10.17 -6.76
C HIS A 205 -18.90 10.42 -7.56
N GLU A 206 -18.85 11.26 -8.59
CA GLU A 206 -19.93 11.37 -9.57
C GLU A 206 -20.14 10.02 -10.28
N GLU A 207 -21.38 9.60 -10.45
CA GLU A 207 -21.72 8.28 -11.02
C GLU A 207 -21.52 8.29 -12.55
N ASP A 208 -21.77 9.41 -13.21
CA ASP A 208 -21.67 9.57 -14.68
C ASP A 208 -20.27 10.02 -15.13
N GLN A 209 -19.23 9.52 -14.48
CA GLN A 209 -17.84 9.76 -14.89
C GLN A 209 -17.16 8.48 -15.39
N PRO A 210 -16.12 8.60 -16.23
CA PRO A 210 -15.31 7.46 -16.61
C PRO A 210 -14.68 6.77 -15.39
N VAL A 211 -14.76 5.43 -15.35
CA VAL A 211 -14.14 4.63 -14.29
C VAL A 211 -12.63 4.87 -14.26
N HIS A 212 -12.15 5.43 -13.15
CA HIS A 212 -10.74 5.78 -12.94
C HIS A 212 -9.84 4.57 -12.59
N LEU A 213 -10.41 3.36 -12.64
CA LEU A 213 -9.75 2.08 -12.41
C LEU A 213 -9.76 1.30 -13.72
N GLN A 214 -8.80 1.62 -14.57
CA GLN A 214 -8.76 1.14 -15.95
C GLN A 214 -8.22 -0.29 -15.99
N VAL A 215 -8.99 -1.21 -16.56
CA VAL A 215 -8.56 -2.59 -16.79
C VAL A 215 -8.09 -2.72 -18.24
N ALA A 216 -6.83 -3.07 -18.46
CA ALA A 216 -6.26 -3.13 -19.81
C ALA A 216 -6.80 -4.31 -20.63
N ASP A 217 -6.95 -5.48 -20.00
CA ASP A 217 -7.43 -6.72 -20.63
C ASP A 217 -8.45 -7.42 -19.70
N MET A 218 -9.73 -7.34 -20.05
CA MET A 218 -10.83 -7.99 -19.31
C MET A 218 -10.76 -9.52 -19.37
N GLU A 219 -10.21 -10.10 -20.45
CA GLU A 219 -10.04 -11.55 -20.56
C GLU A 219 -8.88 -12.03 -19.67
N LEU A 220 -7.79 -11.25 -19.55
CA LEU A 220 -6.73 -11.52 -18.59
C LEU A 220 -7.24 -11.45 -17.14
N GLN A 221 -8.13 -10.50 -16.86
CA GLN A 221 -8.78 -10.38 -15.56
C GLN A 221 -9.51 -11.69 -15.19
N LYS A 222 -10.24 -12.29 -16.13
CA LYS A 222 -10.92 -13.56 -15.90
C LYS A 222 -9.96 -14.77 -15.88
N ARG A 223 -9.18 -14.97 -16.94
CA ARG A 223 -8.37 -16.19 -17.11
C ARG A 223 -7.17 -16.30 -16.15
N SER A 224 -6.76 -15.20 -15.51
CA SER A 224 -5.64 -15.17 -14.57
C SER A 224 -6.04 -14.69 -13.18
N GLU A 225 -6.47 -13.42 -13.01
CA GLU A 225 -6.77 -12.87 -11.68
C GLU A 225 -7.86 -13.69 -10.97
N HIS A 226 -8.95 -14.02 -11.68
CA HIS A 226 -9.98 -14.90 -11.16
C HIS A 226 -9.57 -16.38 -11.20
N ASP A 227 -9.26 -16.92 -12.37
CA ASP A 227 -9.16 -18.37 -12.54
C ASP A 227 -7.91 -19.02 -11.93
N VAL A 228 -6.80 -18.29 -11.82
CA VAL A 228 -5.55 -18.79 -11.26
C VAL A 228 -5.38 -18.33 -9.80
N PHE A 229 -5.73 -17.08 -9.50
CA PHE A 229 -5.52 -16.48 -8.18
C PHE A 229 -6.80 -16.37 -7.34
N GLY A 230 -7.95 -16.81 -7.84
CA GLY A 230 -9.21 -16.85 -7.08
C GLY A 230 -9.84 -15.48 -6.83
N GLY A 231 -9.56 -14.49 -7.67
CA GLY A 231 -10.15 -13.16 -7.58
C GLY A 231 -9.64 -12.30 -6.41
N PRO A 232 -8.32 -12.13 -6.21
CA PRO A 232 -7.77 -11.41 -5.05
C PRO A 232 -8.19 -9.93 -4.96
N SER A 233 -8.64 -9.30 -6.05
CA SER A 233 -9.17 -7.92 -6.06
C SER A 233 -10.32 -7.69 -5.10
N THR A 234 -11.19 -8.68 -4.93
CA THR A 234 -12.29 -8.68 -3.95
C THR A 234 -11.81 -8.65 -2.49
N ARG A 235 -10.54 -9.01 -2.25
CA ARG A 235 -9.95 -9.20 -0.92
C ARG A 235 -8.88 -8.17 -0.57
N TYR A 236 -7.97 -7.85 -1.48
CA TYR A 236 -6.96 -6.81 -1.25
C TYR A 236 -7.57 -5.41 -1.30
N CYS A 237 -8.68 -5.23 -2.01
CA CYS A 237 -9.36 -3.95 -2.05
C CYS A 237 -10.01 -3.67 -0.68
N PRO A 238 -9.64 -2.57 -0.01
CA PRO A 238 -10.17 -2.25 1.31
C PRO A 238 -11.58 -1.65 1.27
N ALA A 239 -12.16 -1.50 0.08
CA ALA A 239 -13.37 -0.70 -0.14
C ALA A 239 -14.44 -1.38 -1.00
N ALA A 240 -14.34 -2.70 -1.23
CA ALA A 240 -15.33 -3.45 -2.02
C ALA A 240 -15.63 -2.79 -3.39
N VAL A 241 -14.57 -2.33 -4.06
CA VAL A 241 -14.68 -1.74 -5.40
C VAL A 241 -14.81 -2.81 -6.48
N TYR A 242 -14.25 -3.99 -6.26
CA TYR A 242 -14.23 -5.07 -7.25
C TYR A 242 -15.08 -6.23 -6.80
N GLU A 243 -15.92 -6.72 -7.69
CA GLU A 243 -16.80 -7.85 -7.45
C GLU A 243 -16.81 -8.79 -8.66
N TRP A 244 -16.98 -10.07 -8.38
CA TRP A 244 -17.32 -11.09 -9.37
C TRP A 244 -18.78 -11.47 -9.14
N VAL A 245 -19.63 -11.19 -10.11
CA VAL A 245 -21.08 -11.41 -10.02
C VAL A 245 -21.52 -12.55 -10.94
N ASP A 246 -22.55 -13.29 -10.53
CA ASP A 246 -23.21 -14.30 -11.36
C ASP A 246 -24.10 -13.66 -12.46
N ALA A 247 -24.77 -14.51 -13.24
CA ALA A 247 -25.65 -14.07 -14.33
C ALA A 247 -26.86 -13.23 -13.86
N ASP A 248 -27.27 -13.39 -12.59
CA ASP A 248 -28.35 -12.63 -11.98
C ASP A 248 -27.85 -11.32 -11.33
N GLY A 249 -26.55 -11.05 -11.42
CA GLY A 249 -25.89 -9.87 -10.84
C GLY A 249 -25.62 -9.97 -9.34
N ASN A 250 -25.77 -11.15 -8.74
CA ASN A 250 -25.46 -11.35 -7.32
C ASN A 250 -23.96 -11.65 -7.14
N ALA A 251 -23.39 -11.24 -6.00
CA ALA A 251 -22.02 -11.60 -5.66
C ALA A 251 -21.85 -13.13 -5.68
N ALA A 252 -20.85 -13.61 -6.44
CA ALA A 252 -20.61 -15.03 -6.61
C ALA A 252 -20.32 -15.71 -5.25
N ALA A 253 -21.20 -16.63 -4.85
CA ALA A 253 -21.08 -17.32 -3.56
C ALA A 253 -19.81 -18.20 -3.49
N ASP A 254 -19.40 -18.78 -4.62
CA ASP A 254 -18.12 -19.46 -4.76
C ASP A 254 -17.14 -18.62 -5.59
N PRO A 255 -16.02 -18.16 -5.02
CA PRO A 255 -14.96 -17.44 -5.75
C PRO A 255 -14.26 -18.24 -6.86
N SER A 256 -14.61 -19.53 -7.05
CA SER A 256 -14.15 -20.35 -8.19
C SER A 256 -15.21 -20.52 -9.30
N ALA A 257 -16.38 -19.90 -9.18
CA ALA A 257 -17.44 -19.96 -10.19
C ALA A 257 -16.96 -19.42 -11.54
N LYS A 258 -17.17 -20.17 -12.63
CA LYS A 258 -16.62 -19.82 -13.95
C LYS A 258 -17.51 -18.87 -14.76
N ASP A 259 -18.81 -18.93 -14.53
CA ASP A 259 -19.80 -18.10 -15.22
C ASP A 259 -20.07 -16.82 -14.43
N VAL A 260 -19.02 -16.02 -14.28
CA VAL A 260 -19.03 -14.75 -13.56
C VAL A 260 -18.55 -13.59 -14.44
N THR A 261 -18.98 -12.39 -14.07
CA THR A 261 -18.61 -11.12 -14.69
C THR A 261 -17.92 -10.21 -13.67
N PHE A 262 -16.87 -9.53 -14.11
CA PHE A 262 -16.14 -8.58 -13.28
C PHE A 262 -16.85 -7.23 -13.27
N VAL A 263 -17.16 -6.71 -12.08
CA VAL A 263 -17.84 -5.43 -11.87
C VAL A 263 -16.95 -4.50 -11.05
N ILE A 264 -16.94 -3.22 -11.43
CA ILE A 264 -16.17 -2.17 -10.77
C ILE A 264 -17.13 -1.10 -10.21
N ASN A 265 -17.26 -1.10 -8.88
CA ASN A 265 -17.97 -0.09 -8.09
C ASN A 265 -17.01 1.07 -7.76
N ALA A 266 -16.64 1.84 -8.78
CA ALA A 266 -15.62 2.90 -8.69
C ALA A 266 -15.94 3.99 -7.65
N GLN A 267 -17.23 4.25 -7.39
CA GLN A 267 -17.71 5.21 -6.41
C GLN A 267 -17.25 4.91 -4.98
N ASN A 268 -16.97 3.63 -4.67
CA ASN A 268 -16.50 3.21 -3.36
C ASN A 268 -14.99 3.47 -3.15
N CYS A 269 -14.25 3.87 -4.20
CA CYS A 269 -12.79 3.91 -4.14
C CYS A 269 -12.28 4.87 -3.05
N VAL A 270 -11.36 4.40 -2.21
CA VAL A 270 -10.71 5.24 -1.16
C VAL A 270 -9.30 5.70 -1.56
N HIS A 271 -8.98 5.56 -2.86
CA HIS A 271 -7.72 5.98 -3.49
C HIS A 271 -6.46 5.38 -2.86
N CYS A 272 -6.58 4.21 -2.21
CA CYS A 272 -5.48 3.59 -1.47
C CYS A 272 -4.28 3.18 -2.33
N LYS A 273 -4.49 2.99 -3.64
CA LYS A 273 -3.53 2.49 -4.66
C LYS A 273 -3.16 1.00 -4.56
N THR A 274 -3.75 0.24 -3.64
CA THR A 274 -3.40 -1.18 -3.46
C THR A 274 -3.63 -2.03 -4.72
N CYS A 275 -4.72 -1.78 -5.47
CA CYS A 275 -5.04 -2.55 -6.68
C CYS A 275 -3.98 -2.44 -7.77
N ASP A 276 -3.48 -1.23 -8.00
CA ASP A 276 -2.41 -0.91 -8.95
C ASP A 276 -1.09 -1.63 -8.57
N ILE A 277 -0.83 -1.75 -7.26
CA ILE A 277 0.41 -2.35 -6.72
C ILE A 277 0.33 -3.89 -6.66
N LYS A 278 -0.83 -4.44 -6.29
CA LYS A 278 -0.96 -5.85 -5.88
C LYS A 278 -1.61 -6.76 -6.92
N ASP A 279 -2.23 -6.21 -7.96
CA ASP A 279 -2.77 -7.02 -9.05
C ASP A 279 -1.67 -7.90 -9.66
N PRO A 280 -1.78 -9.26 -9.59
CA PRO A 280 -0.75 -10.17 -10.06
C PRO A 280 -0.42 -10.02 -11.54
N ASN A 281 -1.33 -9.44 -12.33
CA ASN A 281 -1.15 -9.24 -13.76
C ASN A 281 -0.72 -7.81 -14.13
N GLN A 282 -0.66 -6.87 -13.18
CA GLN A 282 -0.45 -5.44 -13.46
C GLN A 282 -1.39 -4.91 -14.56
N ASN A 283 -2.64 -5.37 -14.50
CA ASN A 283 -3.71 -5.12 -15.47
C ASN A 283 -4.59 -3.92 -15.09
N ILE A 284 -4.67 -3.60 -13.80
CA ILE A 284 -5.38 -2.43 -13.28
C ILE A 284 -4.44 -1.22 -13.21
N ASN A 285 -4.79 -0.15 -13.91
CA ASN A 285 -4.13 1.16 -13.83
C ASN A 285 -5.05 2.16 -13.11
N TRP A 286 -4.60 2.68 -11.97
CA TRP A 286 -5.33 3.73 -11.26
C TRP A 286 -4.97 5.09 -11.88
N VAL A 287 -5.99 5.84 -12.27
CA VAL A 287 -5.85 7.25 -12.65
C VAL A 287 -6.64 8.13 -11.69
N PRO A 288 -6.31 9.43 -11.56
CA PRO A 288 -7.14 10.34 -10.78
C PRO A 288 -8.56 10.43 -11.37
N PRO A 289 -9.61 10.35 -10.54
CA PRO A 289 -10.96 10.74 -10.94
C PRO A 289 -11.09 12.27 -11.04
N GLN A 290 -12.32 12.79 -11.16
CA GLN A 290 -12.55 14.23 -11.14
C GLN A 290 -12.03 14.86 -9.83
N GLY A 291 -11.56 16.11 -9.93
CA GLY A 291 -10.98 16.82 -8.80
C GLY A 291 -12.01 17.09 -7.69
N GLY A 292 -11.63 16.80 -6.44
CA GLY A 292 -12.50 16.99 -5.26
C GLY A 292 -13.24 15.72 -4.81
N GLU A 293 -13.11 14.63 -5.56
CA GLU A 293 -13.74 13.35 -5.24
C GLU A 293 -12.82 12.40 -4.47
N GLY A 294 -13.41 11.31 -3.97
CA GLY A 294 -12.74 10.33 -3.13
C GLY A 294 -13.04 10.52 -1.65
N PRO A 295 -12.19 9.97 -0.77
CA PRO A 295 -12.47 9.93 0.66
C PRO A 295 -12.39 11.32 1.31
N VAL A 296 -13.38 11.62 2.15
CA VAL A 296 -13.38 12.81 3.01
C VAL A 296 -13.02 12.39 4.42
N TYR A 297 -11.73 12.45 4.74
CA TYR A 297 -11.19 12.09 6.06
C TYR A 297 -11.14 13.32 6.99
N PRO A 298 -12.07 13.50 7.95
CA PRO A 298 -12.11 14.71 8.75
C PRO A 298 -10.98 14.81 9.79
N ASN A 299 -10.37 13.68 10.19
CA ASN A 299 -9.37 13.59 11.26
C ASN A 299 -8.43 12.36 11.13
N MET A 300 -7.97 12.00 9.93
CA MET A 300 -7.01 10.90 9.71
C MET A 300 -5.71 11.34 9.05
#